data_AF-A0A1V5Z904-F1
#
_entry.id   AF-A0A1V5Z904-F1
#
_cell.length_a   1.000
_cell.length_b   1.000
_cell.length_c   1.000
_cell.angle_alpha   90.00
_cell.angle_beta   90.00
_cell.angle_gamma   90.00
#
_symmetry.space_group_name_H-M   'P 1'
#
loop_
_entity.id
_entity.type
_entity.pdbx_description
1 polymer ?
#
loop_
_entity_poly.entity_id
_entity_poly.type
_entity_poly.pdbx_seq_one_letter_code
_entity_poly.pdbx_strand_id
1 'polypeptide(L)'
;MYTEESKPVRVVWALVLGLGVLLSNAEAAVYSGGTGTEKDPYQLGSAADWMTLYGTTEDWDKHFVLTGDIDFVDASLTPIGTSETQFVGTLDGKGHVVRNGQINLPESDNVGLFGYLGAGGEIQNLGVEAVDITGKSSVGGMAGTNSGTILSCYTTGAVTAVGDGDIVGGLAGQNFGTITYAYATGQITGDYYVGGLVGEMWVGEVSFCHASCQVSGNAYVGGLVAEVLNATVSSCHAAGQVAGNAYVGGMTGYNEGTILDCYSRAAITCGGGFCMYIGGLVGRTWLGSAVSSYWDTNVSGQSVSDGGEGRTTLEMTWPYAENTYVDWDFATVWAADEDGSLNEGYPYLREKASSQPHPADLDTDYRIVLGEAIAYLAGWQQGSNPIGYAIRAAYLWQNGEHYGYDGNLDPPMCWLLVPPAR
;
A
#
# COMPACT_ATOMS: atom_id res chain seq x y z
N MET A 1 -29.69 69.60 76.53
CA MET A 1 -29.30 70.80 75.77
C MET A 1 -28.26 70.37 74.75
N TYR A 2 -28.57 70.57 73.46
CA TYR A 2 -27.75 70.43 72.23
C TYR A 2 -27.25 69.01 71.88
N THR A 3 -27.84 68.24 70.94
CA THR A 3 -28.13 68.34 69.47
C THR A 3 -26.99 67.86 68.56
N GLU A 4 -27.33 66.85 67.74
CA GLU A 4 -26.87 66.58 66.36
C GLU A 4 -25.37 66.21 66.16
N GLU A 5 -24.97 65.29 65.28
CA GLU A 5 -25.44 65.04 63.92
C GLU A 5 -24.82 63.70 63.42
N SER A 6 -25.57 62.89 62.67
CA SER A 6 -25.10 61.65 62.04
C SER A 6 -24.48 61.93 60.67
N LYS A 7 -23.32 61.31 60.38
CA LYS A 7 -22.72 61.27 59.03
C LYS A 7 -22.60 59.81 58.56
N PRO A 8 -23.14 59.42 57.39
CA PRO A 8 -22.85 58.13 56.76
C PRO A 8 -21.56 58.24 55.91
N VAL A 9 -21.19 57.16 55.20
CA VAL A 9 -20.11 57.00 54.16
C VAL A 9 -18.96 56.13 54.67
N ARG A 10 -18.49 55.04 54.03
CA ARG A 10 -18.79 54.30 52.78
C ARG A 10 -18.21 52.88 52.95
N VAL A 11 -18.95 51.84 52.59
CA VAL A 11 -18.40 50.48 52.45
C VAL A 11 -17.58 50.44 51.17
N VAL A 12 -16.26 50.27 51.29
CA VAL A 12 -15.37 50.01 50.16
C VAL A 12 -15.45 48.51 49.86
N TRP A 13 -16.13 48.16 48.78
CA TRP A 13 -16.01 46.84 48.18
C TRP A 13 -14.65 46.78 47.49
N ALA A 14 -13.69 46.05 48.08
CA ALA A 14 -12.48 45.68 47.39
C ALA A 14 -12.83 44.68 46.29
N LEU A 15 -12.79 45.14 45.04
CA LEU A 15 -12.79 44.29 43.85
C LEU A 15 -11.52 43.42 43.90
N VAL A 16 -11.68 42.17 44.31
CA VAL A 16 -10.68 41.13 44.06
C VAL A 16 -10.77 40.81 42.57
N LEU A 17 -9.91 41.43 41.77
CA LEU A 17 -9.61 40.98 40.41
C LEU A 17 -8.93 39.61 40.55
N GLY A 18 -9.75 38.55 40.55
CA GLY A 18 -9.26 37.21 40.32
C GLY A 18 -8.68 37.16 38.92
N LEU A 19 -7.35 37.19 38.80
CA LEU A 19 -6.66 36.66 37.64
C LEU A 19 -6.97 35.16 37.62
N GLY A 20 -8.09 34.81 36.96
CA GLY A 20 -8.32 33.45 36.51
C GLY A 20 -7.26 33.18 35.47
N VAL A 21 -6.15 32.56 35.89
CA VAL A 21 -5.28 31.84 34.97
C VAL A 21 -6.18 30.75 34.40
N LEU A 22 -6.67 30.96 33.17
CA LEU A 22 -7.18 29.89 32.35
C LEU A 22 -5.99 28.96 32.13
N LEU A 23 -5.84 27.97 33.02
CA LEU A 23 -5.10 26.76 32.72
C LEU A 23 -5.86 26.14 31.56
N SER A 24 -5.45 26.43 30.33
CA SER A 24 -5.75 25.55 29.23
C SER A 24 -5.18 24.20 29.62
N ASN A 25 -6.03 23.23 29.89
CA ASN A 25 -5.63 21.83 29.87
C ASN A 25 -5.26 21.53 28.42
N ALA A 26 -4.05 21.89 28.01
CA ALA A 26 -3.45 21.33 26.82
C ALA A 26 -3.25 19.87 27.17
N GLU A 27 -4.14 19.02 26.66
CA GLU A 27 -4.00 17.57 26.72
C GLU A 27 -2.62 17.26 26.14
N ALA A 28 -1.80 16.50 26.88
CA ALA A 28 -0.48 16.14 26.39
C ALA A 28 -0.66 15.37 25.08
N ALA A 29 0.06 15.76 24.03
CA ALA A 29 -0.01 15.06 22.76
C ALA A 29 0.37 13.59 22.97
N VAL A 30 -0.52 12.67 22.58
CA VAL A 30 -0.34 11.22 22.72
C VAL A 30 0.76 10.71 21.78
N TYR A 31 0.86 11.35 20.61
CA TYR A 31 1.87 11.15 19.59
C TYR A 31 2.67 12.44 19.36
N SER A 32 3.56 12.46 18.37
CA SER A 32 4.33 13.65 17.97
C SER A 32 3.46 14.86 17.54
N GLY A 33 2.18 14.66 17.26
CA GLY A 33 1.22 15.71 16.93
C GLY A 33 -0.12 15.19 16.43
N GLY A 34 -1.02 16.10 16.08
CA GLY A 34 -2.35 15.79 15.54
C GLY A 34 -3.39 15.39 16.57
N THR A 35 -4.65 15.27 16.11
CA THR A 35 -5.82 14.90 16.92
C THR A 35 -6.51 13.63 16.44
N GLY A 36 -5.92 12.94 15.46
CA GLY A 36 -6.44 11.67 14.92
C GLY A 36 -7.66 11.82 14.00
N THR A 37 -8.01 13.05 13.62
CA THR A 37 -9.07 13.33 12.66
C THR A 37 -8.51 13.35 11.23
N GLU A 38 -9.36 13.18 10.22
CA GLU A 38 -8.95 13.21 8.81
C GLU A 38 -8.19 14.49 8.43
N LYS A 39 -8.60 15.65 8.96
CA LYS A 39 -7.98 16.96 8.68
C LYS A 39 -6.74 17.23 9.53
N ASP A 40 -6.55 16.47 10.59
CA ASP A 40 -5.46 16.63 11.54
C ASP A 40 -5.05 15.25 12.10
N PRO A 41 -4.48 14.39 11.24
CA PRO A 41 -4.13 13.02 11.58
C PRO A 41 -3.05 13.00 12.66
N TYR A 42 -3.04 11.95 13.47
CA TYR A 42 -1.95 11.72 14.42
C TYR A 42 -0.63 11.56 13.68
N GLN A 43 0.40 12.26 14.17
CA GLN A 43 1.72 12.28 13.56
C GLN A 43 2.63 11.26 14.22
N LEU A 44 3.13 10.32 13.43
CA LEU A 44 4.13 9.34 13.85
C LEU A 44 5.50 9.84 13.37
N GLY A 45 6.32 10.32 14.30
CA GLY A 45 7.65 10.87 14.02
C GLY A 45 8.80 10.06 14.63
N SER A 46 8.48 9.01 15.39
CA SER A 46 9.47 8.23 16.12
C SER A 46 8.99 6.79 16.34
N ALA A 47 9.94 5.90 16.67
CA ALA A 47 9.63 4.55 17.13
C ALA A 47 8.75 4.57 18.39
N ALA A 48 8.86 5.59 19.25
CA ALA A 48 8.01 5.73 20.43
C ALA A 48 6.54 5.99 20.08
N ASP A 49 6.27 6.82 19.07
CA ASP A 49 4.90 7.05 18.58
C ASP A 49 4.30 5.76 18.02
N TRP A 50 5.09 5.00 17.27
CA TRP A 50 4.65 3.69 16.76
C TRP A 50 4.37 2.70 17.89
N MET A 51 5.21 2.69 18.94
CA MET A 51 5.00 1.84 20.11
C MET A 51 3.72 2.22 20.86
N THR A 52 3.38 3.52 20.92
CA THR A 52 2.10 3.98 21.44
C THR A 52 0.95 3.44 20.59
N LEU A 53 1.04 3.53 19.26
CA LEU A 53 -0.03 3.09 18.35
C LEU A 53 -0.39 1.61 18.52
N TYR A 54 0.58 0.69 18.58
CA TYR A 54 0.22 -0.72 18.78
C TYR A 54 -0.42 -0.97 20.16
N GLY A 55 -0.15 -0.11 21.15
CA GLY A 55 -0.65 -0.26 22.52
C GLY A 55 -2.01 0.41 22.79
N THR A 56 -2.49 1.27 21.89
CA THR A 56 -3.70 2.07 22.06
C THR A 56 -4.77 1.65 21.04
N THR A 57 -5.44 0.54 21.33
CA THR A 57 -6.47 -0.05 20.46
C THR A 57 -7.64 0.89 20.17
N GLU A 58 -7.91 1.84 21.06
CA GLU A 58 -8.95 2.86 20.94
C GLU A 58 -8.68 3.86 19.82
N ASP A 59 -7.43 3.95 19.34
CA ASP A 59 -7.06 4.81 18.22
C ASP A 59 -7.03 4.07 16.87
N TRP A 60 -7.31 2.76 16.83
CA TRP A 60 -7.22 1.97 15.59
C TRP A 60 -8.30 2.27 14.54
N ASP A 61 -9.23 3.18 14.83
CA ASP A 61 -10.21 3.77 13.90
C ASP A 61 -9.85 5.22 13.50
N LYS A 62 -8.67 5.72 13.89
CA LYS A 62 -8.21 7.09 13.66
C LYS A 62 -7.31 7.22 12.43
N HIS A 63 -6.97 8.46 12.08
CA HIS A 63 -6.10 8.78 10.96
C HIS A 63 -4.68 9.08 11.42
N PHE A 64 -3.70 8.52 10.72
CA PHE A 64 -2.27 8.60 11.03
C PHE A 64 -1.45 9.02 9.82
N VAL A 65 -0.34 9.70 10.09
CA VAL A 65 0.62 10.12 9.07
C VAL A 65 2.05 9.98 9.58
N LEU A 66 2.96 9.45 8.75
CA LEU A 66 4.39 9.52 9.06
C LEU A 66 4.94 10.93 8.78
N THR A 67 5.79 11.42 9.68
CA THR A 67 6.49 12.71 9.55
C THR A 67 7.98 12.56 9.26
N GLY A 68 8.45 11.32 9.19
CA GLY A 68 9.82 10.92 8.91
C GLY A 68 9.93 9.41 8.95
N ASP A 69 11.08 8.89 8.50
CA ASP A 69 11.36 7.45 8.59
C ASP A 69 11.45 7.01 10.05
N ILE A 70 10.89 5.85 10.35
CA ILE A 70 10.92 5.24 11.68
C ILE A 70 11.89 4.07 11.67
N ASP A 71 12.97 4.22 12.42
CA ASP A 71 13.97 3.17 12.61
C ASP A 71 13.78 2.51 13.98
N PHE A 72 13.56 1.20 13.97
CA PHE A 72 13.34 0.43 15.19
C PHE A 72 14.63 -0.11 15.81
N VAL A 73 15.77 -0.02 15.12
CA VAL A 73 17.09 -0.42 15.64
C VAL A 73 17.07 -1.84 16.24
N ASP A 74 16.55 -2.78 15.45
CA ASP A 74 16.35 -4.20 15.76
C ASP A 74 15.37 -4.46 16.93
N ALA A 75 14.49 -3.51 17.24
CA ALA A 75 13.47 -3.72 18.28
C ALA A 75 12.40 -4.73 17.85
N SER A 76 11.86 -5.44 18.83
CA SER A 76 10.70 -6.30 18.64
C SER A 76 9.42 -5.47 18.51
N LEU A 77 8.63 -5.76 17.50
CA LEU A 77 7.38 -5.09 17.19
C LEU A 77 6.19 -5.99 17.54
N THR A 78 5.09 -5.34 17.89
CA THR A 78 3.78 -5.99 18.06
C THR A 78 2.90 -5.60 16.88
N PRO A 79 2.21 -6.57 16.24
CA PRO A 79 1.26 -6.27 15.17
C PRO A 79 0.16 -5.30 15.61
N ILE A 80 -0.20 -4.37 14.71
CA ILE A 80 -1.35 -3.47 14.88
C ILE A 80 -2.61 -4.15 14.31
N GLY A 81 -3.70 -4.17 15.06
CA GLY A 81 -4.91 -4.89 14.65
C GLY A 81 -4.83 -6.39 14.95
N THR A 82 -5.93 -6.94 15.45
CA THR A 82 -6.13 -8.35 15.77
C THR A 82 -7.43 -8.86 15.17
N SER A 83 -7.68 -10.16 15.22
CA SER A 83 -8.98 -10.73 14.84
C SER A 83 -10.14 -10.25 15.71
N GLU A 84 -9.88 -9.82 16.96
CA GLU A 84 -10.89 -9.30 17.87
C GLU A 84 -11.12 -7.79 17.69
N THR A 85 -10.07 -7.04 17.36
CA THR A 85 -10.12 -5.59 17.17
C THR A 85 -9.23 -5.23 15.99
N GLN A 86 -9.84 -5.03 14.83
CA GLN A 86 -9.14 -4.78 13.58
C GLN A 86 -8.68 -3.31 13.50
N PHE A 87 -7.61 -3.06 12.74
CA PHE A 87 -7.30 -1.69 12.34
C PHE A 87 -8.25 -1.26 11.22
N VAL A 88 -9.06 -0.24 11.48
CA VAL A 88 -10.07 0.30 10.53
C VAL A 88 -9.87 1.79 10.25
N GLY A 89 -8.77 2.36 10.75
CA GLY A 89 -8.32 3.72 10.49
C GLY A 89 -7.46 3.84 9.23
N THR A 90 -6.80 4.98 9.06
CA THR A 90 -5.93 5.22 7.91
C THR A 90 -4.50 5.49 8.34
N LEU A 91 -3.51 4.98 7.62
CA LEU A 91 -2.10 5.33 7.81
C LEU A 91 -1.47 5.73 6.49
N ASP A 92 -1.13 7.02 6.36
CA ASP A 92 -0.39 7.54 5.22
C ASP A 92 1.10 7.67 5.54
N GLY A 93 1.91 6.86 4.87
CA GLY A 93 3.35 6.89 4.99
C GLY A 93 4.00 8.10 4.35
N LYS A 94 3.32 8.82 3.44
CA LYS A 94 3.88 9.95 2.68
C LYS A 94 5.23 9.64 2.01
N GLY A 95 5.47 8.38 1.66
CA GLY A 95 6.71 7.91 1.08
C GLY A 95 7.82 7.61 2.10
N HIS A 96 7.55 7.73 3.40
CA HIS A 96 8.45 7.31 4.47
C HIS A 96 8.43 5.80 4.68
N VAL A 97 9.44 5.34 5.40
CA VAL A 97 9.63 3.92 5.70
C VAL A 97 9.60 3.65 7.20
N VAL A 98 9.16 2.44 7.55
CA VAL A 98 9.49 1.80 8.83
C VAL A 98 10.56 0.75 8.57
N ARG A 99 11.58 0.66 9.44
CA ARG A 99 12.71 -0.24 9.16
C ARG A 99 13.42 -0.82 10.37
N ASN A 100 14.24 -1.85 10.10
CA ASN A 100 15.15 -2.49 11.04
C ASN A 100 14.42 -2.95 12.31
N GLY A 101 13.36 -3.74 12.17
CA GLY A 101 12.56 -4.26 13.28
C GLY A 101 12.35 -5.76 13.15
N GLN A 102 11.75 -6.40 14.15
CA GLN A 102 11.45 -7.84 14.09
C GLN A 102 10.09 -8.16 14.71
N ILE A 103 9.32 -9.03 14.07
CA ILE A 103 8.12 -9.65 14.66
C ILE A 103 8.38 -11.16 14.70
N ASN A 104 8.44 -11.75 15.89
CA ASN A 104 8.70 -13.18 16.06
C ASN A 104 7.62 -13.82 16.94
N LEU A 105 6.54 -14.26 16.29
CA LEU A 105 5.34 -14.82 16.92
C LEU A 105 4.98 -16.19 16.29
N PRO A 106 5.86 -17.21 16.40
CA PRO A 106 5.72 -18.47 15.66
C PRO A 106 4.49 -19.31 16.03
N GLU A 107 3.80 -18.96 17.12
CA GLU A 107 2.58 -19.61 17.60
C GLU A 107 1.30 -18.81 17.28
N SER A 108 1.43 -17.63 16.66
CA SER A 108 0.33 -16.72 16.39
C SER A 108 -0.03 -16.68 14.92
N ASP A 109 -1.33 -16.69 14.63
CA ASP A 109 -1.86 -16.42 13.30
C ASP A 109 -2.04 -14.91 13.10
N ASN A 110 -2.22 -14.47 11.84
CA ASN A 110 -2.43 -13.06 11.47
C ASN A 110 -1.26 -12.17 11.91
N VAL A 111 -0.08 -12.44 11.36
CA VAL A 111 1.16 -11.77 11.75
C VAL A 111 1.66 -10.90 10.60
N GLY A 112 1.81 -9.61 10.89
CA GLY A 112 2.44 -8.63 10.01
C GLY A 112 2.64 -7.33 10.78
N LEU A 113 3.13 -6.29 10.12
CA LEU A 113 3.14 -4.96 10.74
C LEU A 113 1.74 -4.57 11.23
N PHE A 114 0.74 -4.93 10.44
CA PHE A 114 -0.65 -5.01 10.83
C PHE A 114 -1.06 -6.47 10.92
N GLY A 115 -1.56 -6.93 12.07
CA GLY A 115 -2.06 -8.30 12.19
C GLY A 115 -3.33 -8.49 11.37
N TYR A 116 -4.28 -7.58 11.54
CA TYR A 116 -5.54 -7.57 10.81
C TYR A 116 -5.93 -6.16 10.38
N LEU A 117 -5.91 -5.91 9.07
CA LEU A 117 -6.45 -4.69 8.45
C LEU A 117 -7.92 -4.93 8.08
N GLY A 118 -8.85 -4.23 8.73
CA GLY A 118 -10.29 -4.38 8.55
C GLY A 118 -10.82 -3.68 7.29
N ALA A 119 -12.09 -3.89 6.95
CA ALA A 119 -12.69 -3.41 5.69
C ALA A 119 -12.74 -1.89 5.49
N GLY A 120 -12.62 -1.10 6.57
CA GLY A 120 -12.47 0.37 6.50
C GLY A 120 -11.03 0.85 6.60
N GLY A 121 -10.09 -0.07 6.84
CA GLY A 121 -8.69 0.25 7.06
C GLY A 121 -7.95 0.56 5.77
N GLU A 122 -7.08 1.55 5.83
CA GLU A 122 -6.25 1.96 4.69
C GLU A 122 -4.80 2.16 5.11
N ILE A 123 -3.89 1.57 4.35
CA ILE A 123 -2.45 1.81 4.45
C ILE A 123 -1.98 2.28 3.09
N GLN A 124 -1.37 3.46 3.04
CA GLN A 124 -0.86 4.00 1.79
C GLN A 124 0.56 4.58 1.91
N ASN A 125 1.30 4.55 0.80
CA ASN A 125 2.60 5.21 0.64
C ASN A 125 3.63 4.84 1.73
N LEU A 126 3.64 3.57 2.16
CA LEU A 126 4.50 3.08 3.23
C LEU A 126 5.48 2.01 2.73
N GLY A 127 6.76 2.19 3.05
CA GLY A 127 7.77 1.13 2.92
C GLY A 127 8.03 0.40 4.24
N VAL A 128 8.18 -0.92 4.20
CA VAL A 128 8.65 -1.75 5.31
C VAL A 128 9.97 -2.40 4.92
N GLU A 129 11.06 -1.83 5.43
CA GLU A 129 12.41 -2.21 5.02
C GLU A 129 13.14 -3.01 6.10
N ALA A 130 13.72 -4.15 5.73
CA ALA A 130 14.52 -4.94 6.68
C ALA A 130 13.77 -5.23 8.01
N VAL A 131 12.49 -5.56 7.92
CA VAL A 131 11.70 -6.05 9.05
C VAL A 131 11.44 -7.53 8.86
N ASP A 132 12.07 -8.35 9.70
CA ASP A 132 11.92 -9.81 9.63
C ASP A 132 10.70 -10.25 10.43
N ILE A 133 9.82 -11.01 9.78
CA ILE A 133 8.51 -11.40 10.32
C ILE A 133 8.40 -12.92 10.33
N THR A 134 8.16 -13.49 11.51
CA THR A 134 7.88 -14.91 11.72
C THR A 134 6.54 -15.07 12.41
N GLY A 135 5.65 -15.85 11.83
CA GLY A 135 4.33 -16.19 12.37
C GLY A 135 3.96 -17.65 12.17
N LYS A 136 2.79 -18.07 12.65
CA LYS A 136 2.28 -19.43 12.45
C LYS A 136 1.58 -19.60 11.10
N SER A 137 0.56 -18.79 10.84
CA SER A 137 -0.21 -18.76 9.59
C SER A 137 -0.81 -17.37 9.35
N SER A 138 -1.25 -17.09 8.13
CA SER A 138 -1.64 -15.77 7.64
C SER A 138 -0.58 -14.73 7.99
N VAL A 139 0.61 -14.91 7.43
CA VAL A 139 1.78 -14.07 7.70
C VAL A 139 2.08 -13.17 6.49
N GLY A 140 2.23 -11.87 6.70
CA GLY A 140 2.59 -10.92 5.65
C GLY A 140 3.47 -9.79 6.14
N GLY A 141 4.27 -9.21 5.25
CA GLY A 141 5.16 -8.10 5.60
C GLY A 141 4.41 -6.84 6.03
N MET A 142 3.31 -6.53 5.34
CA MET A 142 2.42 -5.42 5.66
C MET A 142 1.26 -5.89 6.55
N ALA A 143 0.53 -6.92 6.12
CA ALA A 143 -0.67 -7.39 6.79
C ALA A 143 -0.69 -8.93 6.95
N GLY A 144 -1.02 -9.43 8.12
CA GLY A 144 -1.34 -10.86 8.26
C GLY A 144 -2.60 -11.20 7.45
N THR A 145 -3.68 -10.49 7.73
CA THR A 145 -4.92 -10.51 6.95
C THR A 145 -5.31 -9.10 6.51
N ASN A 146 -5.55 -8.93 5.20
CA ASN A 146 -6.08 -7.69 4.61
C ASN A 146 -7.54 -7.86 4.21
N SER A 147 -8.44 -7.07 4.81
CA SER A 147 -9.81 -6.86 4.32
C SER A 147 -10.05 -5.42 3.82
N GLY A 148 -9.08 -4.53 3.99
CA GLY A 148 -9.14 -3.12 3.62
C GLY A 148 -8.34 -2.81 2.36
N THR A 149 -7.66 -1.66 2.35
CA THR A 149 -6.87 -1.17 1.20
C THR A 149 -5.40 -1.04 1.55
N ILE A 150 -4.53 -1.64 0.73
CA ILE A 150 -3.08 -1.41 0.74
C ILE A 150 -2.70 -0.80 -0.61
N LEU A 151 -2.14 0.42 -0.58
CA LEU A 151 -1.93 1.24 -1.77
C LEU A 151 -0.52 1.81 -1.80
N SER A 152 0.21 1.64 -2.91
CA SER A 152 1.56 2.22 -3.05
C SER A 152 2.51 1.83 -1.90
N CYS A 153 2.45 0.58 -1.45
CA CYS A 153 3.22 0.08 -0.31
C CYS A 153 4.20 -1.00 -0.73
N TYR A 154 5.27 -1.19 0.04
CA TYR A 154 6.22 -2.26 -0.25
C TYR A 154 6.89 -2.86 0.98
N THR A 155 7.45 -4.06 0.78
CA THR A 155 8.16 -4.83 1.81
C THR A 155 9.46 -5.41 1.25
N THR A 156 10.52 -5.45 2.08
CA THR A 156 11.83 -6.02 1.67
C THR A 156 12.44 -7.00 2.67
N GLY A 157 11.87 -7.13 3.87
CA GLY A 157 12.33 -8.05 4.91
C GLY A 157 11.95 -9.51 4.64
N ALA A 158 12.52 -10.44 5.41
CA ALA A 158 12.15 -11.85 5.30
C ALA A 158 10.80 -12.12 5.97
N VAL A 159 9.95 -12.92 5.33
CA VAL A 159 8.65 -13.34 5.88
C VAL A 159 8.61 -14.86 5.95
N THR A 160 8.39 -15.39 7.15
CA THR A 160 8.38 -16.83 7.43
C THR A 160 7.10 -17.23 8.15
N ALA A 161 6.40 -18.22 7.61
CA ALA A 161 5.39 -18.96 8.35
C ALA A 161 5.92 -20.35 8.73
N VAL A 162 5.56 -20.83 9.93
CA VAL A 162 6.08 -22.08 10.51
C VAL A 162 5.00 -23.09 10.90
N GLY A 163 3.73 -22.79 10.60
CA GLY A 163 2.60 -23.66 10.88
C GLY A 163 2.43 -24.78 9.85
N ASP A 164 1.74 -25.86 10.26
CA ASP A 164 1.26 -26.87 9.33
C ASP A 164 0.08 -26.30 8.52
N GLY A 165 0.14 -26.35 7.18
CA GLY A 165 -0.92 -25.76 6.34
C GLY A 165 -0.93 -24.22 6.39
N ASP A 166 0.25 -23.62 6.52
CA ASP A 166 0.44 -22.20 6.67
C ASP A 166 0.11 -21.38 5.41
N ILE A 167 -0.15 -20.10 5.64
CA ILE A 167 -0.38 -19.10 4.61
C ILE A 167 0.62 -17.96 4.80
N VAL A 168 1.39 -17.65 3.76
CA VAL A 168 2.40 -16.60 3.78
C VAL A 168 2.48 -15.85 2.46
N GLY A 169 2.55 -14.52 2.55
CA GLY A 169 2.82 -13.64 1.43
C GLY A 169 3.87 -12.59 1.79
N GLY A 170 4.61 -12.05 0.81
CA GLY A 170 5.55 -10.97 1.09
C GLY A 170 4.89 -9.70 1.62
N LEU A 171 3.72 -9.33 1.06
CA LEU A 171 2.96 -8.17 1.50
C LEU A 171 1.80 -8.56 2.43
N ALA A 172 0.98 -9.54 2.03
CA ALA A 172 -0.17 -9.98 2.80
C ALA A 172 -0.26 -11.51 2.90
N GLY A 173 -0.56 -12.05 4.08
CA GLY A 173 -0.83 -13.48 4.22
C GLY A 173 -2.12 -13.85 3.47
N GLN A 174 -3.24 -13.32 3.95
CA GLN A 174 -4.54 -13.43 3.29
C GLN A 174 -5.03 -12.08 2.78
N ASN A 175 -5.65 -12.08 1.60
CA ASN A 175 -6.29 -10.89 1.04
C ASN A 175 -7.76 -11.15 0.70
N PHE A 176 -8.63 -10.33 1.30
CA PHE A 176 -10.05 -10.19 1.02
C PHE A 176 -10.38 -8.79 0.47
N GLY A 177 -9.43 -7.85 0.55
CA GLY A 177 -9.58 -6.46 0.15
C GLY A 177 -8.82 -6.13 -1.14
N THR A 178 -8.30 -4.91 -1.20
CA THR A 178 -7.62 -4.36 -2.37
C THR A 178 -6.14 -4.13 -2.08
N ILE A 179 -5.28 -4.58 -2.99
CA ILE A 179 -3.84 -4.30 -2.99
C ILE A 179 -3.48 -3.71 -4.34
N THR A 180 -2.98 -2.48 -4.36
CA THR A 180 -2.61 -1.80 -5.62
C THR A 180 -1.31 -1.04 -5.55
N TYR A 181 -0.58 -0.98 -6.67
CA TYR A 181 0.72 -0.30 -6.77
C TYR A 181 1.73 -0.76 -5.73
N ALA A 182 1.67 -2.04 -5.35
CA ALA A 182 2.44 -2.58 -4.25
C ALA A 182 3.48 -3.59 -4.74
N TYR A 183 4.55 -3.77 -3.95
CA TYR A 183 5.54 -4.79 -4.27
C TYR A 183 6.19 -5.43 -3.05
N ALA A 184 6.74 -6.61 -3.28
CA ALA A 184 7.53 -7.33 -2.29
C ALA A 184 8.83 -7.81 -2.91
N THR A 185 9.88 -7.76 -2.08
CA THR A 185 11.18 -8.38 -2.34
C THR A 185 11.64 -9.10 -1.07
N GLY A 186 12.71 -9.89 -1.17
CA GLY A 186 13.24 -10.63 -0.04
C GLY A 186 12.89 -12.12 -0.08
N GLN A 187 13.02 -12.78 1.07
CA GLN A 187 12.85 -14.23 1.22
C GLN A 187 11.49 -14.54 1.82
N ILE A 188 10.70 -15.37 1.14
CA ILE A 188 9.39 -15.82 1.61
C ILE A 188 9.42 -17.33 1.81
N THR A 189 9.19 -17.77 3.04
CA THR A 189 9.28 -19.18 3.41
C THR A 189 8.01 -19.64 4.11
N GLY A 190 7.46 -20.77 3.66
CA GLY A 190 6.36 -21.48 4.31
C GLY A 190 6.29 -22.92 3.83
N ASP A 191 5.16 -23.60 4.03
CA ASP A 191 4.93 -24.98 3.58
C ASP A 191 3.80 -25.07 2.53
N TYR A 192 2.62 -24.51 2.78
CA TYR A 192 1.42 -24.81 1.99
C TYR A 192 0.91 -23.73 1.06
N TYR A 193 0.76 -22.49 1.49
CA TYR A 193 0.28 -21.41 0.63
C TYR A 193 1.29 -20.27 0.66
N VAL A 194 2.25 -20.34 -0.27
CA VAL A 194 3.43 -19.46 -0.25
C VAL A 194 3.46 -18.60 -1.51
N GLY A 195 3.13 -17.31 -1.36
CA GLY A 195 3.12 -16.33 -2.45
C GLY A 195 4.18 -15.26 -2.30
N GLY A 196 4.78 -14.81 -3.41
CA GLY A 196 5.76 -13.72 -3.35
C GLY A 196 5.18 -12.41 -2.82
N LEU A 197 3.92 -12.10 -3.14
CA LEU A 197 3.19 -10.92 -2.66
C LEU A 197 2.04 -11.30 -1.71
N VAL A 198 1.21 -12.28 -2.09
CA VAL A 198 0.02 -12.68 -1.33
C VAL A 198 -0.05 -14.20 -1.19
N GLY A 199 -0.27 -14.72 0.02
CA GLY A 199 -0.44 -16.16 0.22
C GLY A 199 -1.74 -16.67 -0.42
N GLU A 200 -2.88 -16.12 0.00
CA GLU A 200 -4.20 -16.60 -0.43
C GLU A 200 -5.16 -15.44 -0.70
N MET A 201 -5.95 -15.56 -1.76
CA MET A 201 -7.05 -14.64 -2.09
C MET A 201 -8.37 -15.41 -2.20
N TRP A 202 -9.40 -14.98 -1.45
CA TRP A 202 -10.76 -15.56 -1.52
C TRP A 202 -11.75 -14.70 -2.30
N VAL A 203 -11.51 -13.39 -2.27
CA VAL A 203 -12.22 -12.31 -2.94
C VAL A 203 -11.26 -11.12 -2.99
N GLY A 204 -11.66 -10.03 -3.65
CA GLY A 204 -10.87 -8.82 -3.73
C GLY A 204 -9.97 -8.77 -4.96
N GLU A 205 -9.02 -7.83 -4.94
CA GLU A 205 -8.23 -7.47 -6.10
C GLU A 205 -6.76 -7.22 -5.74
N VAL A 206 -5.87 -7.75 -6.57
CA VAL A 206 -4.44 -7.37 -6.62
C VAL A 206 -4.18 -6.82 -8.01
N SER A 207 -3.85 -5.53 -8.11
CA SER A 207 -3.56 -4.92 -9.42
C SER A 207 -2.40 -3.95 -9.42
N PHE A 208 -1.69 -3.83 -10.55
CA PHE A 208 -0.50 -2.98 -10.67
C PHE A 208 0.59 -3.33 -9.65
N CYS A 209 0.77 -4.62 -9.36
CA CYS A 209 1.70 -5.09 -8.34
C CYS A 209 2.81 -5.97 -8.93
N HIS A 210 3.92 -6.07 -8.20
CA HIS A 210 4.97 -7.01 -8.59
C HIS A 210 5.67 -7.67 -7.41
N ALA A 211 6.27 -8.84 -7.66
CA ALA A 211 7.10 -9.53 -6.68
C ALA A 211 8.40 -10.05 -7.29
N SER A 212 9.51 -9.73 -6.63
CA SER A 212 10.86 -10.20 -6.96
C SER A 212 11.44 -11.00 -5.79
N CYS A 213 10.59 -11.83 -5.17
CA CYS A 213 10.90 -12.60 -3.97
C CYS A 213 11.54 -13.95 -4.29
N GLN A 214 12.45 -14.42 -3.43
CA GLN A 214 12.80 -15.84 -3.40
C GLN A 214 11.75 -16.57 -2.56
N VAL A 215 10.90 -17.35 -3.21
CA VAL A 215 9.76 -18.05 -2.62
C VAL A 215 10.10 -19.53 -2.45
N SER A 216 9.94 -20.06 -1.24
CA SER A 216 10.14 -21.47 -0.92
C SER A 216 8.93 -22.03 -0.17
N GLY A 217 8.30 -23.04 -0.76
CA GLY A 217 7.21 -23.81 -0.16
C GLY A 217 7.24 -25.28 -0.57
N ASN A 218 6.22 -26.05 -0.17
CA ASN A 218 6.03 -27.43 -0.56
C ASN A 218 4.84 -27.58 -1.52
N ALA A 219 3.67 -27.06 -1.17
CA ALA A 219 2.47 -27.03 -2.00
C ALA A 219 2.03 -25.57 -2.28
N TYR A 220 1.09 -25.38 -3.22
CA TYR A 220 0.49 -24.09 -3.63
C TYR A 220 1.47 -22.92 -3.54
N VAL A 221 2.45 -22.92 -4.45
CA VAL A 221 3.53 -21.92 -4.45
C VAL A 221 3.39 -21.03 -5.67
N GLY A 222 3.31 -19.72 -5.45
CA GLY A 222 3.17 -18.71 -6.50
C GLY A 222 4.26 -17.64 -6.42
N GLY A 223 4.81 -17.25 -7.57
CA GLY A 223 5.76 -16.13 -7.61
C GLY A 223 5.14 -14.78 -7.21
N LEU A 224 3.82 -14.59 -7.39
CA LEU A 224 3.08 -13.42 -6.90
C LEU A 224 2.01 -13.82 -5.88
N VAL A 225 1.08 -14.71 -6.26
CA VAL A 225 -0.04 -15.12 -5.41
C VAL A 225 -0.08 -16.63 -5.33
N ALA A 226 -0.11 -17.24 -4.15
CA ALA A 226 -0.10 -18.69 -4.06
C ALA A 226 -1.41 -19.33 -4.55
N GLU A 227 -2.55 -18.81 -4.08
CA GLU A 227 -3.88 -19.26 -4.48
C GLU A 227 -4.84 -18.08 -4.77
N VAL A 228 -5.60 -18.19 -5.86
CA VAL A 228 -6.62 -17.22 -6.28
C VAL A 228 -7.97 -17.91 -6.37
N LEU A 229 -8.87 -17.66 -5.41
CA LEU A 229 -10.25 -18.15 -5.41
C LEU A 229 -11.19 -16.96 -5.59
N ASN A 230 -12.09 -16.98 -6.59
CA ASN A 230 -13.11 -15.94 -6.81
C ASN A 230 -12.62 -14.47 -6.75
N ALA A 231 -11.34 -14.24 -7.05
CA ALA A 231 -10.68 -12.95 -6.97
C ALA A 231 -10.00 -12.59 -8.29
N THR A 232 -9.50 -11.37 -8.38
CA THR A 232 -8.85 -10.85 -9.59
C THR A 232 -7.40 -10.46 -9.32
N VAL A 233 -6.50 -10.95 -10.18
CA VAL A 233 -5.10 -10.50 -10.27
C VAL A 233 -4.90 -9.89 -11.65
N SER A 234 -4.62 -8.59 -11.72
CA SER A 234 -4.54 -7.89 -13.01
C SER A 234 -3.34 -6.96 -13.14
N SER A 235 -2.76 -6.84 -14.33
CA SER A 235 -1.63 -5.93 -14.56
C SER A 235 -0.48 -6.13 -13.55
N CYS A 236 -0.05 -7.38 -13.34
CA CYS A 236 0.97 -7.71 -12.36
C CYS A 236 2.12 -8.51 -12.97
N HIS A 237 3.29 -8.50 -12.32
CA HIS A 237 4.39 -9.38 -12.72
C HIS A 237 5.17 -10.03 -11.58
N ALA A 238 5.72 -11.21 -11.85
CA ALA A 238 6.59 -11.95 -10.92
C ALA A 238 7.95 -12.24 -11.56
N ALA A 239 9.02 -12.06 -10.81
CA ALA A 239 10.40 -12.17 -11.31
C ALA A 239 11.35 -13.00 -10.45
N GLY A 240 10.98 -13.30 -9.20
CA GLY A 240 11.86 -14.00 -8.27
C GLY A 240 11.94 -15.51 -8.50
N GLN A 241 12.75 -16.20 -7.69
CA GLN A 241 12.85 -17.67 -7.75
C GLN A 241 11.67 -18.31 -7.02
N VAL A 242 11.11 -19.37 -7.58
CA VAL A 242 9.99 -20.11 -6.99
C VAL A 242 10.36 -21.57 -6.83
N ALA A 243 10.43 -22.04 -5.59
CA ALA A 243 10.72 -23.43 -5.23
C ALA A 243 9.51 -24.10 -4.57
N GLY A 244 9.10 -25.24 -5.11
CA GLY A 244 7.97 -26.02 -4.59
C GLY A 244 7.90 -27.45 -5.15
N ASN A 245 6.98 -28.27 -4.63
CA ASN A 245 6.79 -29.66 -5.07
C ASN A 245 5.42 -29.89 -5.73
N ALA A 246 4.35 -29.22 -5.31
CA ALA A 246 3.01 -29.42 -5.87
C ALA A 246 2.29 -28.09 -6.09
N TYR A 247 1.57 -27.94 -7.21
CA TYR A 247 0.81 -26.73 -7.54
C TYR A 247 1.71 -25.48 -7.52
N VAL A 248 2.71 -25.46 -8.40
CA VAL A 248 3.71 -24.40 -8.45
C VAL A 248 3.56 -23.62 -9.74
N GLY A 249 3.39 -22.31 -9.64
CA GLY A 249 3.34 -21.42 -10.78
C GLY A 249 4.25 -20.23 -10.64
N GLY A 250 4.82 -19.77 -11.76
CA GLY A 250 5.64 -18.55 -11.76
C GLY A 250 4.85 -17.30 -11.36
N MET A 251 3.52 -17.30 -11.57
CA MET A 251 2.60 -16.28 -11.05
C MET A 251 1.75 -16.85 -9.92
N THR A 252 1.06 -17.97 -10.17
CA THR A 252 0.08 -18.55 -9.25
C THR A 252 0.14 -20.06 -9.15
N GLY A 253 0.13 -20.60 -7.92
CA GLY A 253 0.11 -22.04 -7.69
C GLY A 253 -1.21 -22.69 -8.12
N TYR A 254 -2.33 -22.13 -7.64
CA TYR A 254 -3.68 -22.63 -7.92
C TYR A 254 -4.68 -21.51 -8.25
N ASN A 255 -5.46 -21.69 -9.32
CA ASN A 255 -6.36 -20.65 -9.84
C ASN A 255 -7.81 -21.14 -10.03
N GLU A 256 -8.73 -20.48 -9.33
CA GLU A 256 -10.18 -20.48 -9.53
C GLU A 256 -10.75 -19.07 -9.78
N GLY A 257 -9.89 -18.05 -9.91
CA GLY A 257 -10.26 -16.67 -10.19
C GLY A 257 -9.86 -16.19 -11.58
N THR A 258 -9.59 -14.90 -11.71
CA THR A 258 -9.21 -14.26 -12.96
C THR A 258 -7.79 -13.71 -12.88
N ILE A 259 -6.93 -14.14 -13.78
CA ILE A 259 -5.59 -13.58 -14.02
C ILE A 259 -5.63 -12.86 -15.37
N LEU A 260 -5.32 -11.56 -15.38
CA LEU A 260 -5.48 -10.70 -16.57
C LEU A 260 -4.26 -9.79 -16.76
N ASP A 261 -3.73 -9.70 -17.98
CA ASP A 261 -2.62 -8.78 -18.30
C ASP A 261 -1.42 -8.94 -17.36
N CYS A 262 -1.09 -10.20 -17.07
CA CYS A 262 -0.08 -10.57 -16.09
C CYS A 262 1.08 -11.30 -16.76
N TYR A 263 2.30 -11.20 -16.23
CA TYR A 263 3.36 -12.07 -16.70
C TYR A 263 4.29 -12.59 -15.61
N SER A 264 4.92 -13.73 -15.87
CA SER A 264 5.97 -14.26 -14.99
C SER A 264 7.28 -14.49 -15.75
N ARG A 265 8.37 -14.00 -15.16
CA ARG A 265 9.75 -14.36 -15.48
C ARG A 265 10.42 -15.07 -14.29
N ALA A 266 9.63 -15.72 -13.45
CA ALA A 266 10.14 -16.42 -12.29
C ALA A 266 10.88 -17.71 -12.70
N ALA A 267 12.06 -17.95 -12.14
CA ALA A 267 12.75 -19.22 -12.30
C ALA A 267 12.12 -20.28 -11.39
N ILE A 268 11.64 -21.39 -11.95
CA ILE A 268 10.89 -22.40 -11.20
C ILE A 268 11.76 -23.63 -10.98
N THR A 269 11.93 -24.00 -9.71
CA THR A 269 12.70 -25.18 -9.31
C THR A 269 11.80 -26.14 -8.54
N CYS A 270 11.78 -27.41 -8.95
CA CYS A 270 11.19 -28.43 -8.09
C CYS A 270 12.17 -28.86 -7.01
N GLY A 271 11.74 -28.85 -5.74
CA GLY A 271 12.57 -29.09 -4.55
C GLY A 271 13.13 -30.50 -4.35
N GLY A 272 13.11 -31.36 -5.38
CA GLY A 272 13.67 -32.71 -5.35
C GLY A 272 12.72 -33.82 -4.88
N GLY A 273 11.45 -33.49 -4.57
CA GLY A 273 10.38 -34.44 -4.27
C GLY A 273 9.58 -34.91 -5.49
N PHE A 274 8.38 -35.45 -5.26
CA PHE A 274 7.43 -35.75 -6.33
C PHE A 274 6.80 -34.45 -6.84
N CYS A 275 7.28 -33.98 -7.99
CA CYS A 275 6.80 -32.76 -8.63
C CYS A 275 5.47 -33.01 -9.36
N MET A 276 4.42 -32.25 -9.04
CA MET A 276 3.16 -32.30 -9.79
C MET A 276 2.55 -30.91 -9.97
N TYR A 277 1.88 -30.71 -11.11
CA TYR A 277 1.21 -29.44 -11.43
C TYR A 277 2.17 -28.24 -11.32
N ILE A 278 3.28 -28.32 -12.07
CA ILE A 278 4.29 -27.25 -12.19
C ILE A 278 4.06 -26.55 -13.52
N GLY A 279 3.74 -25.27 -13.48
CA GLY A 279 3.43 -24.47 -14.66
C GLY A 279 4.25 -23.20 -14.72
N GLY A 280 4.53 -22.73 -15.93
CA GLY A 280 5.31 -21.50 -16.11
C GLY A 280 4.62 -20.24 -15.58
N LEU A 281 3.30 -20.12 -15.77
CA LEU A 281 2.48 -19.05 -15.17
C LEU A 281 1.64 -19.58 -14.01
N VAL A 282 0.84 -20.62 -14.28
CA VAL A 282 -0.13 -21.19 -13.33
C VAL A 282 0.15 -22.69 -13.15
N GLY A 283 0.29 -23.14 -11.89
CA GLY A 283 0.50 -24.54 -11.56
C GLY A 283 -0.71 -25.42 -11.90
N ARG A 284 -1.90 -24.99 -11.46
CA ARG A 284 -3.19 -25.60 -11.83
C ARG A 284 -4.32 -24.58 -11.89
N THR A 285 -5.19 -24.74 -12.88
CA THR A 285 -6.46 -24.01 -12.99
C THR A 285 -7.62 -24.99 -12.87
N TRP A 286 -8.67 -24.64 -12.13
CA TRP A 286 -9.90 -25.43 -12.08
C TRP A 286 -11.08 -24.71 -12.76
N LEU A 287 -11.62 -23.67 -12.13
CA LEU A 287 -12.71 -22.85 -12.68
C LEU A 287 -12.23 -21.46 -13.15
N GLY A 288 -10.96 -21.15 -12.92
CA GLY A 288 -10.39 -19.85 -13.21
C GLY A 288 -10.01 -19.64 -14.67
N SER A 289 -9.44 -18.47 -14.95
CA SER A 289 -8.88 -18.13 -16.26
C SER A 289 -7.59 -17.34 -16.13
N ALA A 290 -6.76 -17.44 -17.15
CA ALA A 290 -5.59 -16.59 -17.36
C ALA A 290 -5.65 -16.05 -18.79
N VAL A 291 -5.92 -14.75 -18.92
CA VAL A 291 -6.20 -14.06 -20.18
C VAL A 291 -5.12 -13.02 -20.42
N SER A 292 -4.63 -12.90 -21.66
CA SER A 292 -3.62 -11.89 -22.03
C SER A 292 -2.40 -11.95 -21.09
N SER A 293 -2.03 -13.16 -20.67
CA SER A 293 -1.04 -13.38 -19.62
C SER A 293 0.02 -14.37 -20.06
N TYR A 294 1.27 -14.12 -19.71
CA TYR A 294 2.43 -14.75 -20.34
C TYR A 294 3.45 -15.28 -19.34
N TRP A 295 4.19 -16.33 -19.69
CA TRP A 295 5.39 -16.70 -18.94
C TRP A 295 6.60 -16.87 -19.85
N ASP A 296 7.76 -16.58 -19.29
CA ASP A 296 9.03 -16.81 -19.95
C ASP A 296 9.45 -18.28 -19.82
N THR A 297 9.39 -19.00 -20.93
CA THR A 297 9.76 -20.43 -21.04
C THR A 297 11.25 -20.68 -20.86
N ASN A 298 12.12 -19.72 -21.17
CA ASN A 298 13.56 -19.84 -20.98
C ASN A 298 13.94 -19.64 -19.51
N VAL A 299 13.33 -18.66 -18.83
CA VAL A 299 13.65 -18.35 -17.43
C VAL A 299 12.98 -19.34 -16.47
N SER A 300 11.69 -19.65 -16.68
CA SER A 300 10.97 -20.60 -15.82
C SER A 300 11.45 -22.04 -15.96
N GLY A 301 12.06 -22.38 -17.10
CA GLY A 301 12.40 -23.75 -17.46
C GLY A 301 11.17 -24.64 -17.73
N GLN A 302 9.96 -24.07 -17.78
CA GLN A 302 8.72 -24.81 -18.01
C GLN A 302 8.25 -24.68 -19.47
N SER A 303 7.93 -25.83 -20.07
CA SER A 303 7.33 -25.90 -21.41
C SER A 303 5.80 -25.85 -21.40
N VAL A 304 5.18 -25.94 -20.23
CA VAL A 304 3.72 -26.00 -20.05
C VAL A 304 3.28 -25.14 -18.87
N SER A 305 2.00 -24.78 -18.84
CA SER A 305 1.31 -24.06 -17.79
C SER A 305 -0.17 -24.38 -17.90
N ASP A 306 -0.91 -24.39 -16.78
CA ASP A 306 -2.37 -24.63 -16.80
C ASP A 306 -3.17 -23.33 -17.05
N GLY A 307 -2.49 -22.28 -17.50
CA GLY A 307 -3.04 -20.98 -17.85
C GLY A 307 -1.99 -20.06 -18.47
N GLY A 308 -2.44 -19.09 -19.27
CA GLY A 308 -1.61 -18.13 -19.99
C GLY A 308 -0.97 -18.69 -21.26
N GLU A 309 -0.05 -17.94 -21.84
CA GLU A 309 0.72 -18.31 -23.04
C GLU A 309 2.23 -18.27 -22.80
N GLY A 310 2.91 -19.35 -23.17
CA GLY A 310 4.37 -19.45 -23.04
C GLY A 310 5.06 -18.69 -24.16
N ARG A 311 6.02 -17.84 -23.80
CA ARG A 311 6.85 -17.06 -24.71
C ARG A 311 8.32 -17.25 -24.37
N THR A 312 9.21 -17.09 -25.32
CA THR A 312 10.65 -17.05 -25.08
C THR A 312 11.04 -15.70 -24.47
N THR A 313 12.23 -15.60 -23.87
CA THR A 313 12.75 -14.30 -23.40
C THR A 313 12.75 -13.25 -24.50
N LEU A 314 13.22 -13.61 -25.69
CA LEU A 314 13.26 -12.69 -26.83
C LEU A 314 11.86 -12.19 -27.24
N GLU A 315 10.82 -13.01 -27.10
CA GLU A 315 9.44 -12.61 -27.43
C GLU A 315 8.81 -11.73 -26.35
N MET A 316 9.36 -11.69 -25.13
CA MET A 316 8.85 -10.93 -23.98
C MET A 316 9.66 -9.67 -23.65
N THR A 317 10.91 -9.57 -24.10
CA THR A 317 11.78 -8.42 -23.89
C THR A 317 11.82 -7.49 -25.09
N TRP A 318 12.07 -6.20 -24.89
CA TRP A 318 12.13 -5.20 -25.96
C TRP A 318 13.16 -5.55 -27.08
N PRO A 319 12.79 -5.40 -28.37
CA PRO A 319 11.46 -5.16 -28.90
C PRO A 319 10.67 -6.48 -28.91
N TYR A 320 9.75 -6.64 -27.97
CA TYR A 320 8.98 -7.88 -27.79
C TYR A 320 8.20 -8.23 -29.07
N ALA A 321 7.83 -9.50 -29.23
CA ALA A 321 7.16 -9.94 -30.45
C ALA A 321 5.81 -9.23 -30.63
N GLU A 322 5.41 -8.94 -31.87
CA GLU A 322 4.20 -8.15 -32.21
C GLU A 322 2.90 -8.76 -31.66
N ASN A 323 2.91 -10.06 -31.35
CA ASN A 323 1.79 -10.79 -30.77
C ASN A 323 1.95 -11.06 -29.26
N THR A 324 2.92 -10.46 -28.59
CA THR A 324 3.08 -10.47 -27.12
C THR A 324 2.59 -9.13 -26.57
N TYR A 325 1.84 -9.15 -25.46
CA TYR A 325 1.22 -7.96 -24.84
C TYR A 325 0.24 -7.21 -25.75
N VAL A 326 -0.48 -7.97 -26.60
CA VAL A 326 -1.55 -7.41 -27.43
C VAL A 326 -2.65 -6.89 -26.51
N ASP A 327 -3.15 -5.69 -26.78
CA ASP A 327 -4.18 -5.00 -26.00
C ASP A 327 -3.74 -4.50 -24.60
N TRP A 328 -2.46 -4.62 -24.23
CA TRP A 328 -1.95 -4.03 -22.99
C TRP A 328 -1.88 -2.50 -23.08
N ASP A 329 -2.21 -1.81 -21.98
CA ASP A 329 -2.13 -0.35 -21.89
C ASP A 329 -0.70 0.13 -21.60
N PHE A 330 0.08 0.38 -22.66
CA PHE A 330 1.39 1.03 -22.57
C PHE A 330 1.35 2.56 -22.45
N ALA A 331 0.16 3.16 -22.53
CA ALA A 331 -0.02 4.59 -22.37
C ALA A 331 -0.05 4.97 -20.88
N THR A 332 -0.75 4.19 -20.05
CA THR A 332 -0.97 4.55 -18.64
C THR A 332 -0.52 3.51 -17.62
N VAL A 333 -0.44 2.22 -17.98
CA VAL A 333 -0.13 1.14 -17.02
C VAL A 333 1.31 0.65 -17.17
N TRP A 334 1.66 0.23 -18.38
CA TRP A 334 2.95 -0.38 -18.68
C TRP A 334 3.87 0.59 -19.40
N ALA A 335 5.17 0.36 -19.30
CA ALA A 335 6.18 1.01 -20.10
C ALA A 335 7.18 -0.03 -20.62
N ALA A 336 7.71 0.21 -21.82
CA ALA A 336 8.76 -0.64 -22.39
C ALA A 336 10.10 -0.30 -21.74
N ASP A 337 10.83 -1.34 -21.32
CA ASP A 337 12.20 -1.20 -20.83
C ASP A 337 13.18 -1.30 -22.01
N GLU A 338 13.29 -0.22 -22.80
CA GLU A 338 13.98 -0.25 -24.09
C GLU A 338 15.50 -0.51 -23.99
N ASP A 339 16.11 -0.11 -22.88
CA ASP A 339 17.54 -0.29 -22.60
C ASP A 339 17.85 -1.43 -21.62
N GLY A 340 16.81 -2.05 -21.06
CA GLY A 340 16.91 -3.18 -20.15
C GLY A 340 17.29 -2.81 -18.70
N SER A 341 17.27 -1.52 -18.33
CA SER A 341 17.79 -1.04 -17.05
C SER A 341 16.81 -1.12 -15.90
N LEU A 342 15.50 -1.12 -16.17
CA LEU A 342 14.47 -1.05 -15.14
C LEU A 342 13.92 -2.43 -14.76
N ASN A 343 13.80 -3.32 -15.73
CA ASN A 343 13.23 -4.64 -15.56
C ASN A 343 13.75 -5.64 -16.60
N GLU A 344 15.05 -5.57 -16.90
CA GLU A 344 15.76 -6.54 -17.74
C GLU A 344 15.18 -6.69 -19.16
N GLY A 345 14.57 -5.62 -19.67
CA GLY A 345 13.98 -5.55 -21.01
C GLY A 345 12.50 -5.94 -21.06
N TYR A 346 11.95 -6.48 -19.98
CA TYR A 346 10.52 -6.77 -19.87
C TYR A 346 9.72 -5.49 -19.59
N PRO A 347 8.43 -5.41 -19.97
CA PRO A 347 7.58 -4.29 -19.59
C PRO A 347 7.57 -4.07 -18.08
N TYR A 348 7.69 -2.84 -17.63
CA TYR A 348 7.61 -2.49 -16.21
C TYR A 348 6.36 -1.67 -15.95
N LEU A 349 5.87 -1.74 -14.71
CA LEU A 349 4.73 -0.94 -14.26
C LEU A 349 5.14 0.51 -14.13
N ARG A 350 4.35 1.42 -14.68
CA ARG A 350 4.49 2.84 -14.41
C ARG A 350 4.17 3.09 -12.94
N GLU A 351 4.96 3.93 -12.29
CA GLU A 351 4.59 4.41 -10.97
C GLU A 351 3.22 5.08 -11.05
N LYS A 352 2.41 4.92 -10.00
CA LYS A 352 1.20 5.73 -9.83
C LYS A 352 1.63 7.18 -10.02
N ALA A 353 1.03 7.88 -10.99
CA ALA A 353 1.30 9.30 -11.20
C ALA A 353 1.24 9.99 -9.84
N SER A 354 2.36 10.60 -9.42
CA SER A 354 2.50 11.12 -8.07
C SER A 354 1.29 11.99 -7.80
N SER A 355 0.48 11.57 -6.83
CA SER A 355 -0.52 12.40 -6.21
C SER A 355 0.22 13.45 -5.39
N GLN A 356 0.91 14.37 -6.06
CA GLN A 356 1.11 15.67 -5.46
C GLN A 356 -0.24 16.36 -5.62
N PRO A 357 -1.11 16.32 -4.60
CA PRO A 357 -2.28 17.17 -4.63
C PRO A 357 -1.80 18.60 -4.80
N HIS A 358 -2.54 19.33 -5.61
CA HIS A 358 -2.31 20.74 -5.77
C HIS A 358 -2.39 21.42 -4.38
N PRO A 359 -1.51 22.39 -4.05
CA PRO A 359 -1.59 23.13 -2.80
C PRO A 359 -2.94 23.81 -2.45
N ALA A 360 -3.94 23.79 -3.33
CA ALA A 360 -5.31 24.15 -2.94
C ALA A 360 -6.40 23.17 -3.40
N ASP A 361 -6.02 21.99 -3.88
CA ASP A 361 -6.88 20.81 -3.82
C ASP A 361 -6.63 20.21 -2.43
N LEU A 362 -7.27 20.82 -1.44
CA LEU A 362 -7.02 20.56 -0.01
C LEU A 362 -7.71 19.28 0.46
N ASP A 363 -8.70 18.81 -0.29
CA ASP A 363 -9.42 17.56 -0.05
C ASP A 363 -8.93 16.43 -0.96
N THR A 364 -7.94 16.69 -1.83
CA THR A 364 -7.23 15.72 -2.66
C THR A 364 -8.16 14.96 -3.61
N ASP A 365 -9.26 15.59 -4.02
CA ASP A 365 -10.30 14.98 -4.84
C ASP A 365 -10.00 15.06 -6.35
N TYR A 366 -8.84 15.62 -6.72
CA TYR A 366 -8.35 15.85 -8.08
C TYR A 366 -9.27 16.77 -8.89
N ARG A 367 -10.02 17.63 -8.21
CA ARG A 367 -10.88 18.62 -8.82
C ARG A 367 -10.47 20.01 -8.35
N ILE A 368 -10.79 20.99 -9.19
CA ILE A 368 -10.74 22.39 -8.86
C ILE A 368 -12.16 22.91 -9.07
N VAL A 369 -12.97 22.84 -8.01
CA VAL A 369 -14.33 23.36 -8.02
C VAL A 369 -14.32 24.88 -7.87
N LEU A 370 -15.47 25.52 -8.12
CA LEU A 370 -15.58 26.99 -8.10
C LEU A 370 -15.02 27.62 -6.81
N GLY A 371 -15.26 26.99 -5.65
CA GLY A 371 -14.77 27.49 -4.37
C GLY A 371 -13.25 27.60 -4.30
N GLU A 372 -12.54 26.62 -4.87
CA GLU A 372 -11.08 26.53 -4.87
C GLU A 372 -10.47 27.46 -5.92
N ALA A 373 -11.11 27.56 -7.09
CA ALA A 373 -10.75 28.56 -8.09
C ALA A 373 -10.87 30.00 -7.54
N ILE A 374 -11.92 30.29 -6.76
CA ILE A 374 -12.09 31.58 -6.07
C ILE A 374 -10.99 31.80 -5.03
N ALA A 375 -10.59 30.78 -4.28
CA ALA A 375 -9.51 30.87 -3.30
C ALA A 375 -8.18 31.28 -3.95
N TYR A 376 -7.86 30.76 -5.14
CA TYR A 376 -6.68 31.19 -5.89
C TYR A 376 -6.76 32.63 -6.38
N LEU A 377 -7.93 33.06 -6.87
CA LEU A 377 -8.12 34.43 -7.29
C LEU A 377 -7.98 35.40 -6.10
N ALA A 378 -8.53 35.04 -4.94
CA ALA A 378 -8.40 35.80 -3.71
C ALA A 378 -6.94 35.83 -3.20
N GLY A 379 -6.24 34.71 -3.26
CA GLY A 379 -4.82 34.62 -2.88
C GLY A 379 -3.93 35.48 -3.78
N TRP A 380 -4.19 35.50 -5.09
CA TRP A 380 -3.51 36.43 -6.00
C TRP A 380 -3.78 37.89 -5.64
N GLN A 381 -5.02 38.26 -5.34
CA GLN A 381 -5.38 39.63 -4.92
C GLN A 381 -4.68 40.04 -3.61
N GLN A 382 -4.38 39.08 -2.74
CA GLN A 382 -3.69 39.29 -1.47
C GLN A 382 -2.16 39.17 -1.60
N GLY A 383 -1.64 38.84 -2.78
CA GLY A 383 -0.22 38.65 -3.04
C GLY A 383 0.38 37.34 -2.51
N SER A 384 -0.46 36.39 -2.07
CA SER A 384 0.00 35.09 -1.57
C SER A 384 0.27 34.08 -2.67
N ASN A 385 -0.31 34.26 -3.87
CA ASN A 385 -0.11 33.38 -5.03
C ASN A 385 0.17 34.16 -6.33
N PRO A 386 1.03 33.65 -7.24
CA PRO A 386 1.22 34.24 -8.56
C PRO A 386 -0.06 34.19 -9.41
N ILE A 387 -0.26 35.17 -10.30
CA ILE A 387 -1.45 35.25 -11.18
C ILE A 387 -1.63 34.01 -12.06
N GLY A 388 -0.53 33.35 -12.45
CA GLY A 388 -0.57 32.13 -13.26
C GLY A 388 -1.37 31.01 -12.58
N TYR A 389 -1.31 30.93 -11.25
CA TYR A 389 -2.02 29.91 -10.47
C TYR A 389 -3.53 30.16 -10.52
N ALA A 390 -3.95 31.42 -10.35
CA ALA A 390 -5.35 31.82 -10.49
C ALA A 390 -5.90 31.59 -11.91
N ILE A 391 -5.10 31.87 -12.94
CA ILE A 391 -5.50 31.63 -14.33
C ILE A 391 -5.68 30.13 -14.59
N ARG A 392 -4.75 29.28 -14.11
CA ARG A 392 -4.84 27.84 -14.33
C ARG A 392 -5.99 27.20 -13.54
N ALA A 393 -6.20 27.60 -12.29
CA ALA A 393 -7.33 27.13 -11.50
C ALA A 393 -8.68 27.49 -12.15
N ALA A 394 -8.82 28.72 -12.64
CA ALA A 394 -10.01 29.14 -13.38
C ALA A 394 -10.20 28.35 -14.68
N TYR A 395 -9.12 28.03 -15.38
CA TYR A 395 -9.14 27.21 -16.58
C TYR A 395 -9.62 25.78 -16.30
N LEU A 396 -9.08 25.12 -15.26
CA LEU A 396 -9.48 23.75 -14.89
C LEU A 396 -10.95 23.71 -14.47
N TRP A 397 -11.37 24.62 -13.59
CA TRP A 397 -12.78 24.77 -13.19
C TRP A 397 -13.71 24.92 -14.41
N GLN A 398 -13.36 25.79 -15.36
CA GLN A 398 -14.20 26.05 -16.53
C GLN A 398 -14.27 24.86 -17.52
N ASN A 399 -13.30 23.95 -17.50
CA ASN A 399 -13.13 22.92 -18.54
C ASN A 399 -13.35 21.48 -18.05
N GLY A 400 -13.86 21.28 -16.84
CA GLY A 400 -14.24 19.95 -16.35
C GLY A 400 -13.90 19.67 -14.89
N GLU A 401 -13.28 20.64 -14.20
CA GLU A 401 -12.85 20.59 -12.79
C GLU A 401 -11.74 19.56 -12.52
N HIS A 402 -11.74 18.42 -13.18
CA HIS A 402 -10.72 17.37 -13.05
C HIS A 402 -9.37 17.79 -13.61
N TYR A 403 -8.31 17.45 -12.88
CA TYR A 403 -6.94 17.63 -13.33
C TYR A 403 -6.06 16.42 -12.98
N GLY A 404 -4.94 16.30 -13.69
CA GLY A 404 -3.85 15.38 -13.42
C GLY A 404 -2.56 16.15 -13.17
N TYR A 405 -1.55 15.47 -12.64
CA TYR A 405 -0.26 16.09 -12.30
C TYR A 405 0.88 15.56 -13.18
N ASP A 406 1.67 16.46 -13.75
CA ASP A 406 2.94 16.16 -14.45
C ASP A 406 4.09 16.92 -13.79
N GLY A 407 4.90 16.19 -13.00
CA GLY A 407 6.05 16.73 -12.27
C GLY A 407 7.19 17.23 -13.15
N ASN A 408 7.15 17.00 -14.47
CA ASN A 408 8.16 17.51 -15.41
C ASN A 408 7.88 18.95 -15.87
N LEU A 409 6.72 19.51 -15.54
CA LEU A 409 6.34 20.86 -15.90
C LEU A 409 6.43 21.80 -14.70
N ASP A 410 6.85 23.05 -14.92
CA ASP A 410 6.86 24.05 -13.87
C ASP A 410 5.43 24.46 -13.48
N PRO A 411 5.11 24.62 -12.19
CA PRO A 411 3.85 25.23 -11.77
C PRO A 411 3.63 26.61 -12.43
N PRO A 412 2.42 26.90 -12.93
CA PRO A 412 1.17 26.14 -12.81
C PRO A 412 0.91 25.11 -13.93
N MET A 413 1.86 24.87 -14.84
CA MET A 413 1.63 24.05 -16.04
C MET A 413 1.61 22.54 -15.76
N CYS A 414 2.13 22.10 -14.62
CA CYS A 414 2.04 20.73 -14.14
C CYS A 414 0.62 20.22 -13.87
N TRP A 415 -0.42 21.07 -13.91
CA TRP A 415 -1.81 20.65 -13.68
C TRP A 415 -2.53 20.42 -15.01
N LEU A 416 -2.49 19.21 -15.55
CA LEU A 416 -3.05 18.89 -16.86
C LEU A 416 -4.56 18.71 -16.79
N LEU A 417 -5.30 19.23 -17.78
CA LEU A 417 -6.73 18.98 -17.88
C LEU A 417 -6.95 17.50 -18.19
N VAL A 418 -7.70 16.80 -17.33
CA VAL A 418 -8.06 15.39 -17.56
C VAL A 418 -9.51 15.36 -18.04
N PRO A 419 -9.79 14.76 -19.22
CA PRO A 419 -11.17 14.61 -19.66
C PRO A 419 -11.94 13.71 -18.67
N PRO A 420 -13.23 13.99 -18.40
CA PRO A 420 -14.01 13.14 -17.51
C PRO A 420 -14.02 11.71 -18.01
N ALA A 421 -13.74 10.76 -17.11
CA ALA A 421 -13.87 9.33 -17.39
C ALA A 421 -15.27 9.07 -17.97
N ARG A 422 -15.32 8.43 -19.14
CA ARG A 422 -16.59 8.12 -19.82
C ARG A 422 -17.28 6.91 -19.21
#